data_AF-A0A251QZ82-F1
#
_entry.id   AF-A0A251QZ82-F1
#
_cell.length_a   1.000
_cell.length_b   1.000
_cell.length_c   1.000
_cell.angle_alpha   90.00
_cell.angle_beta   90.00
_cell.angle_gamma   90.00
#
_symmetry.space_group_name_H-M   'P 1'
#
loop_
_entity.id
_entity.type
_entity.pdbx_description
1 polymer ?
#
loop_
_entity_poly.entity_id
_entity_poly.type
_entity_poly.pdbx_seq_one_letter_code
_entity_poly.pdbx_strand_id
1 'polypeptide(L)'
;MEAPSSLKTLCRFVETTLLPEDKTLQFTIDKEVFGGERDTFLLPEDITQFAGMEEIGATVLAVYMRYLHDVLKQANMCSMVGFIDPATVSANSGTITERSRLVAARLQKTDGHRVVDEEAKNIVNSALKIYNTHIARAGRKNVIWKTLSGTPKQPSNVECGYYVMRFMRDIIMDPSLGFEYKYAKGNQEASYPQEAIDEVRNEWAEFVFQIIKQGNY
;
A
#
# COMPACT_ATOMS: atom_id res chain seq x y z
N MET A 1 7.10 1.77 -21.38
CA MET A 1 8.02 0.67 -21.00
C MET A 1 7.32 -0.65 -21.26
N GLU A 2 8.06 -1.73 -21.47
CA GLU A 2 7.43 -3.04 -21.72
C GLU A 2 6.85 -3.62 -20.42
N ALA A 3 5.66 -4.21 -20.48
CA ALA A 3 5.06 -4.87 -19.31
C ALA A 3 5.76 -6.20 -19.02
N PRO A 4 5.91 -6.59 -17.73
CA PRO A 4 6.51 -7.87 -17.39
C PRO A 4 5.57 -9.04 -17.71
N SER A 5 6.09 -10.27 -17.71
CA SER A 5 5.41 -11.46 -18.26
C SER A 5 4.06 -11.79 -17.65
N SER A 6 3.96 -11.73 -16.32
CA SER A 6 2.70 -11.99 -15.61
C SER A 6 1.66 -10.93 -15.95
N LEU A 7 2.07 -9.67 -16.04
CA LEU A 7 1.17 -8.56 -16.38
C LEU A 7 0.71 -8.59 -17.85
N LYS A 8 1.58 -8.96 -18.79
CA LYS A 8 1.20 -9.21 -20.20
C LYS A 8 0.10 -10.27 -20.33
N THR A 9 0.22 -11.34 -19.55
CA THR A 9 -0.80 -12.40 -19.54
C THR A 9 -2.12 -11.83 -19.03
N LEU A 10 -2.08 -10.98 -18.00
CA LEU A 10 -3.27 -10.38 -17.41
C LEU A 10 -3.94 -9.42 -18.41
N CYS A 11 -3.17 -8.58 -19.11
CA CYS A 11 -3.71 -7.73 -20.18
C CYS A 11 -4.40 -8.55 -21.27
N ARG A 12 -3.81 -9.68 -21.69
CA ARG A 12 -4.47 -10.56 -22.66
C ARG A 12 -5.80 -11.10 -22.13
N PHE A 13 -5.89 -11.46 -20.86
CA PHE A 13 -7.16 -11.87 -20.25
C PHE A 13 -8.19 -10.73 -20.22
N VAL A 14 -7.76 -9.50 -19.94
CA VAL A 14 -8.61 -8.31 -20.04
C VAL A 14 -9.20 -8.18 -21.45
N GLU A 15 -8.35 -8.24 -22.47
CA GLU A 15 -8.74 -8.08 -23.88
C GLU A 15 -9.65 -9.20 -24.38
N THR A 16 -9.38 -10.46 -24.00
CA THR A 16 -10.12 -11.61 -24.53
C THR A 16 -11.34 -11.99 -23.72
N THR A 17 -11.49 -11.48 -22.49
CA THR A 17 -12.53 -11.95 -21.55
C THR A 17 -13.23 -10.80 -20.85
N LEU A 18 -12.53 -9.94 -20.12
CA LEU A 18 -13.21 -8.90 -19.34
C LEU A 18 -13.90 -7.85 -20.21
N LEU A 19 -13.21 -7.32 -21.23
CA LEU A 19 -13.78 -6.31 -22.12
C LEU A 19 -14.94 -6.83 -22.98
N PRO A 20 -14.85 -8.01 -23.64
CA PRO A 20 -15.96 -8.53 -24.43
C PRO A 20 -17.21 -8.87 -23.60
N GLU A 21 -17.03 -9.24 -22.33
CA GLU A 21 -18.13 -9.61 -21.43
C GLU A 21 -18.61 -8.46 -20.53
N ASP A 22 -18.02 -7.26 -20.66
CA ASP A 22 -18.29 -6.08 -19.81
C ASP A 22 -18.16 -6.40 -18.30
N LYS A 23 -17.10 -7.13 -17.94
CA LYS A 23 -16.85 -7.62 -16.59
C LYS A 23 -15.76 -6.82 -15.87
N THR A 24 -15.88 -6.81 -14.55
CA THR A 24 -14.89 -6.22 -13.62
C THR A 24 -14.46 -7.27 -12.62
N LEU A 25 -13.23 -7.19 -12.13
CA LEU A 25 -12.75 -8.14 -11.13
C LEU A 25 -13.17 -7.68 -9.73
N GLN A 26 -13.93 -8.49 -9.02
CA GLN A 26 -14.30 -8.22 -7.63
C GLN A 26 -13.27 -8.79 -6.65
N PHE A 27 -12.88 -7.96 -5.67
CA PHE A 27 -11.99 -8.34 -4.59
C PHE A 27 -12.66 -8.01 -3.26
N THR A 28 -12.74 -9.00 -2.37
CA THR A 28 -13.06 -8.75 -0.95
C THR A 28 -11.76 -8.52 -0.20
N ILE A 29 -11.66 -7.35 0.44
CA ILE A 29 -10.56 -7.02 1.35
C ILE A 29 -11.04 -7.32 2.76
N ASP A 30 -10.52 -8.40 3.35
CA ASP A 30 -10.91 -8.81 4.69
C ASP A 30 -10.62 -7.72 5.75
N LYS A 31 -11.44 -7.72 6.81
CA LYS A 31 -11.33 -6.79 7.93
C LYS A 31 -9.94 -6.74 8.59
N GLU A 32 -9.16 -7.82 8.50
CA GLU A 32 -7.81 -7.90 9.07
C GLU A 32 -6.84 -6.96 8.35
N VAL A 33 -7.06 -6.65 7.07
CA VAL A 33 -6.16 -5.82 6.26
C VAL A 33 -6.25 -4.35 6.68
N PHE A 34 -7.46 -3.79 6.73
CA PHE A 34 -7.68 -2.35 6.99
C PHE A 34 -8.45 -2.04 8.28
N GLY A 35 -8.89 -3.05 9.03
CA GLY A 35 -9.71 -2.89 10.22
C GLY A 35 -11.22 -2.90 9.97
N GLY A 36 -11.65 -3.01 8.72
CA GLY A 36 -13.03 -3.19 8.26
C GLY A 36 -13.05 -3.96 6.94
N GLU A 37 -14.04 -4.83 6.77
CA GLU A 37 -14.22 -5.58 5.53
C GLU A 37 -14.86 -4.68 4.48
N ARG A 38 -14.36 -4.77 3.25
CA ARG A 38 -15.00 -4.10 2.11
C ARG A 38 -14.69 -4.80 0.81
N ASP A 39 -15.61 -4.67 -0.13
CA ASP A 39 -15.37 -5.02 -1.52
C ASP A 39 -14.66 -3.87 -2.25
N THR A 40 -13.92 -4.23 -3.28
CA THR A 40 -13.30 -3.33 -4.25
C THR A 40 -13.34 -3.96 -5.63
N PHE A 41 -13.35 -3.14 -6.67
CA PHE A 41 -13.47 -3.60 -8.05
C PHE A 41 -12.28 -3.10 -8.85
N LEU A 42 -11.58 -4.00 -9.53
CA LEU A 42 -10.59 -3.63 -10.54
C LEU A 42 -11.24 -3.59 -11.91
N LEU A 43 -11.15 -2.43 -12.53
CA LEU A 43 -11.63 -2.20 -13.89
C LEU A 43 -10.58 -2.68 -14.90
N PRO A 44 -10.99 -3.04 -16.13
CA PRO A 44 -10.08 -3.24 -17.26
C PRO A 44 -9.06 -2.11 -17.40
N GLU A 45 -9.49 -0.86 -17.21
CA GLU A 45 -8.65 0.34 -17.30
C GLU A 45 -7.56 0.37 -16.21
N ASP A 46 -7.88 -0.01 -14.97
CA ASP A 46 -6.88 -0.06 -13.90
C ASP A 46 -5.72 -1.00 -14.26
N ILE A 47 -6.04 -2.13 -14.92
CA ILE A 47 -5.07 -3.15 -15.32
C ILE A 47 -4.22 -2.65 -16.50
N THR A 48 -4.84 -2.05 -17.52
CA THR A 48 -4.12 -1.57 -18.70
C THR A 48 -3.24 -0.37 -18.36
N GLN A 49 -3.69 0.54 -17.50
CA GLN A 49 -2.88 1.64 -16.96
C GLN A 49 -1.68 1.12 -16.15
N PHE A 50 -1.92 0.15 -15.27
CA PHE A 50 -0.85 -0.50 -14.51
C PHE A 50 0.18 -1.20 -15.42
N ALA A 51 -0.27 -1.78 -16.53
CA ALA A 51 0.59 -2.37 -17.56
C ALA A 51 1.36 -1.33 -18.39
N GLY A 52 0.76 -0.16 -18.61
CA GLY A 52 1.35 0.97 -19.32
C GLY A 52 2.43 1.73 -18.55
N MET A 53 2.60 1.47 -17.24
CA MET A 53 3.36 2.34 -16.33
C MET A 53 2.74 3.75 -16.23
N GLU A 54 1.42 3.82 -16.20
CA GLU A 54 0.66 5.06 -16.00
C GLU A 54 0.39 5.32 -14.51
N GLU A 55 -0.22 6.46 -14.19
CA GLU A 55 -0.64 6.78 -12.83
C GLU A 55 -1.66 5.76 -12.32
N ILE A 56 -1.49 5.28 -11.09
CA ILE A 56 -2.28 4.18 -10.54
C ILE A 56 -3.23 4.69 -9.46
N GLY A 57 -4.45 4.15 -9.48
CA GLY A 57 -5.47 4.47 -8.49
C GLY A 57 -5.27 3.82 -7.13
N ALA A 58 -6.02 4.32 -6.14
CA ALA A 58 -6.05 3.77 -4.78
C ALA A 58 -6.49 2.28 -4.74
N THR A 59 -7.31 1.84 -5.70
CA THR A 59 -7.73 0.45 -5.82
C THR A 59 -6.55 -0.49 -6.07
N VAL A 60 -5.67 -0.16 -7.02
CA VAL A 60 -4.48 -0.96 -7.34
C VAL A 60 -3.58 -1.10 -6.11
N LEU A 61 -3.37 0.00 -5.37
CA LEU A 61 -2.64 0.00 -4.11
C LEU A 61 -3.32 -0.87 -3.05
N ALA A 62 -4.64 -0.78 -2.90
CA ALA A 62 -5.39 -1.56 -1.91
C ALA A 62 -5.30 -3.07 -2.18
N VAL A 63 -5.37 -3.48 -3.46
CA VAL A 63 -5.17 -4.88 -3.88
C VAL A 63 -3.75 -5.35 -3.58
N TYR A 64 -2.73 -4.50 -3.77
CA TYR A 64 -1.36 -4.87 -3.38
C TYR A 64 -1.18 -4.97 -1.86
N MET A 65 -1.77 -4.05 -1.09
CA MET A 65 -1.78 -4.13 0.38
C MET A 65 -2.44 -5.42 0.88
N ARG A 66 -3.50 -5.88 0.20
CA ARG A 66 -4.11 -7.18 0.47
C ARG A 66 -3.13 -8.33 0.26
N TYR A 67 -2.46 -8.36 -0.90
CA TYR A 67 -1.41 -9.36 -1.16
C TYR A 67 -0.32 -9.35 -0.08
N LEU A 68 0.20 -8.17 0.27
CA LEU A 68 1.24 -8.03 1.29
C LEU A 68 0.76 -8.45 2.69
N HIS A 69 -0.51 -8.28 3.00
CA HIS A 69 -1.10 -8.83 4.22
C HIS A 69 -1.06 -10.36 4.24
N ASP A 70 -1.33 -11.02 3.10
CA ASP A 70 -1.23 -12.48 3.00
C ASP A 70 0.23 -12.95 3.18
N VAL A 71 1.21 -12.18 2.68
CA VAL A 71 2.64 -12.43 2.95
C VAL A 71 2.95 -12.33 4.45
N LEU A 72 2.49 -11.27 5.13
CA LEU A 72 2.67 -11.11 6.58
C LEU A 72 2.00 -12.25 7.37
N LYS A 73 0.84 -12.72 6.93
CA LYS A 73 0.13 -13.84 7.55
C LYS A 73 0.94 -15.12 7.46
N GLN A 74 1.51 -15.41 6.29
CA GLN A 74 2.38 -16.56 6.09
C GLN A 74 3.66 -16.49 6.96
N ALA A 75 4.18 -15.29 7.18
CA ALA A 75 5.35 -15.04 8.02
C ALA A 75 5.04 -14.95 9.53
N ASN A 76 3.76 -15.04 9.95
CA ASN A 76 3.31 -14.78 11.33
C ASN A 76 3.68 -13.37 11.85
N MET A 77 3.66 -12.37 10.98
CA MET A 77 4.05 -10.98 11.28
C MET A 77 2.87 -9.98 11.25
N CYS A 78 1.62 -10.46 11.17
CA CYS A 78 0.43 -9.59 11.10
C CYS A 78 0.28 -8.61 12.27
N SER A 79 0.86 -8.89 13.44
CA SER A 79 0.81 -7.97 14.59
C SER A 79 1.82 -6.82 14.50
N MET A 80 2.84 -6.95 13.64
CA MET A 80 3.92 -5.98 13.51
C MET A 80 3.60 -4.85 12.53
N VAL A 81 2.75 -5.13 11.53
CA VAL A 81 2.43 -4.19 10.46
C VAL A 81 0.92 -4.15 10.28
N GLY A 82 0.36 -2.93 10.25
CA GLY A 82 -1.05 -2.70 9.95
C GLY A 82 -1.19 -1.72 8.81
N PHE A 83 -1.98 -2.10 7.80
CA PHE A 83 -2.28 -1.20 6.70
C PHE A 83 -3.43 -0.26 7.04
N ILE A 84 -3.40 0.91 6.43
CA ILE A 84 -4.48 1.90 6.44
C ILE A 84 -5.01 1.97 5.01
N ASP A 85 -6.33 1.94 4.86
CA ASP A 85 -6.98 2.00 3.56
C ASP A 85 -6.69 3.35 2.85
N PRO A 86 -6.03 3.35 1.68
CA PRO A 86 -5.71 4.58 0.96
C PRO A 86 -6.93 5.47 0.68
N ALA A 87 -8.10 4.87 0.44
CA ALA A 87 -9.33 5.61 0.17
C ALA A 87 -9.83 6.43 1.37
N THR A 88 -9.44 6.03 2.59
CA THR A 88 -9.87 6.68 3.84
C THR A 88 -8.94 7.77 4.34
N VAL A 89 -7.72 7.83 3.80
CA VAL A 89 -6.71 8.81 4.20
C VAL A 89 -6.29 9.75 3.07
N SER A 90 -6.89 9.59 1.89
CA SER A 90 -6.65 10.51 0.77
C SER A 90 -7.09 11.93 1.12
N ALA A 91 -6.45 12.92 0.49
CA ALA A 91 -6.77 14.35 0.67
C ALA A 91 -8.26 14.66 0.43
N ASN A 92 -8.92 13.87 -0.41
CA ASN A 92 -10.31 14.04 -0.81
C ASN A 92 -11.32 13.28 0.08
N SER A 93 -10.84 12.60 1.14
CA SER A 93 -11.68 11.74 2.00
C SER A 93 -12.03 12.41 3.33
N GLY A 94 -13.26 12.91 3.46
CA GLY A 94 -13.79 13.45 4.72
C GLY A 94 -12.97 14.58 5.34
N THR A 95 -13.19 14.85 6.62
CA THR A 95 -12.46 15.86 7.39
C THR A 95 -11.16 15.28 7.98
N ILE A 96 -10.18 16.14 8.28
CA ILE A 96 -8.95 15.76 9.01
C ILE A 96 -9.28 14.99 10.30
N THR A 97 -10.34 15.37 11.01
CA THR A 97 -10.74 14.72 12.27
C THR A 97 -11.25 13.30 12.03
N GLU A 98 -12.07 13.08 11.00
CA GLU A 98 -12.57 11.73 10.66
C GLU A 98 -11.43 10.82 10.24
N ARG A 99 -10.55 11.29 9.34
CA ARG A 99 -9.35 10.54 8.94
C ARG A 99 -8.45 10.23 10.14
N SER A 100 -8.25 11.19 11.05
CA SER A 100 -7.47 10.98 12.28
C SER A 100 -8.06 9.91 13.20
N ARG A 101 -9.39 9.83 13.31
CA ARG A 101 -10.05 8.78 14.09
C ARG A 101 -9.90 7.40 13.46
N LEU A 102 -10.00 7.30 12.13
CA LEU A 102 -9.77 6.04 11.41
C LEU A 102 -8.33 5.54 11.61
N VAL A 103 -7.35 6.43 11.47
CA VAL A 103 -5.94 6.11 11.73
C VAL A 103 -5.72 5.72 13.20
N ALA A 104 -6.34 6.42 14.17
CA ALA A 104 -6.25 6.07 15.58
C ALA A 104 -6.81 4.67 15.89
N ALA A 105 -7.97 4.35 15.34
CA ALA A 105 -8.60 3.04 15.49
C ALA A 105 -7.72 1.93 14.91
N ARG A 106 -7.00 2.22 13.82
CA ARG A 106 -6.04 1.26 13.26
C ARG A 106 -4.82 1.08 14.15
N LEU A 107 -4.24 2.16 14.65
CA LEU A 107 -3.10 2.14 15.60
C LEU A 107 -3.41 1.40 16.91
N GLN A 108 -4.68 1.37 17.35
CA GLN A 108 -5.07 0.59 18.54
C GLN A 108 -4.81 -0.91 18.39
N LYS A 109 -4.81 -1.42 17.15
CA LYS A 109 -4.70 -2.85 16.84
C LYS A 109 -3.28 -3.27 16.42
N THR A 110 -2.31 -2.36 16.47
CA THR A 110 -0.91 -2.60 16.07
C THR A 110 0.07 -2.01 17.06
N ASP A 111 1.19 -2.70 17.29
CA ASP A 111 2.31 -2.18 18.08
C ASP A 111 3.27 -1.41 17.14
N GLY A 112 3.25 -0.06 17.12
CA GLY A 112 4.28 0.70 16.38
C GLY A 112 3.98 2.15 15.98
N HIS A 113 5.06 2.90 15.68
CA HIS A 113 5.18 4.35 15.41
C HIS A 113 5.50 4.70 13.92
N ARG A 114 5.22 5.97 13.49
CA ARG A 114 5.70 6.77 12.28
C ARG A 114 5.05 6.45 10.90
N VAL A 115 4.91 7.30 9.84
CA VAL A 115 5.09 8.74 9.42
C VAL A 115 4.31 8.98 8.08
N VAL A 116 3.70 10.16 7.77
CA VAL A 116 3.16 10.65 6.45
C VAL A 116 3.29 12.23 6.33
N ASP A 117 3.07 12.89 5.16
CA ASP A 117 3.04 14.37 4.77
C ASP A 117 2.55 15.39 5.83
N GLU A 118 2.79 16.72 5.84
CA GLU A 118 2.32 17.65 6.92
C GLU A 118 0.83 17.51 7.32
N GLU A 119 -0.09 17.40 6.37
CA GLU A 119 -1.49 17.11 6.70
C GLU A 119 -1.61 15.71 7.32
N ALA A 120 -0.94 14.75 6.71
CA ALA A 120 -0.91 13.40 7.21
C ALA A 120 -0.06 13.21 8.51
N LYS A 121 0.87 14.11 8.84
CA LYS A 121 1.61 14.23 10.10
C LYS A 121 0.63 14.68 11.15
N ASN A 122 -0.21 15.65 10.83
CA ASN A 122 -1.27 16.11 11.71
C ASN A 122 -2.27 14.99 11.98
N ILE A 123 -2.64 14.22 10.96
CA ILE A 123 -3.50 13.04 11.10
C ILE A 123 -2.85 12.00 12.03
N VAL A 124 -1.60 11.60 11.76
CA VAL A 124 -0.87 10.60 12.57
C VAL A 124 -0.59 11.10 13.99
N ASN A 125 -0.19 12.35 14.18
CA ASN A 125 0.06 12.96 15.49
C ASN A 125 -1.24 13.00 16.32
N SER A 126 -2.35 13.42 15.70
CA SER A 126 -3.67 13.45 16.34
C SER A 126 -4.13 12.04 16.68
N ALA A 127 -3.92 11.09 15.78
CA ALA A 127 -4.27 9.70 15.98
C ALA A 127 -3.50 9.07 17.16
N LEU A 128 -2.18 9.29 17.22
CA LEU A 128 -1.34 8.85 18.33
C LEU A 128 -1.74 9.51 19.65
N LYS A 129 -2.13 10.79 19.64
CA LYS A 129 -2.63 11.46 20.83
C LYS A 129 -3.92 10.80 21.33
N ILE A 130 -4.90 10.59 20.45
CA ILE A 130 -6.17 9.91 20.77
C ILE A 130 -5.90 8.50 21.32
N TYR A 131 -5.03 7.74 20.66
CA TYR A 131 -4.63 6.41 21.08
C TYR A 131 -4.02 6.40 22.49
N ASN A 132 -3.00 7.24 22.74
CA ASN A 132 -2.33 7.29 24.04
C ASN A 132 -3.30 7.70 25.17
N THR A 133 -4.24 8.62 24.90
CA THR A 133 -5.32 8.96 25.84
C THR A 133 -6.21 7.76 26.13
N HIS A 134 -6.63 7.01 25.10
CA HIS A 134 -7.49 5.84 25.24
C HIS A 134 -6.86 4.74 26.12
N ILE A 135 -5.55 4.52 25.99
CA ILE A 135 -4.83 3.51 26.80
C ILE A 135 -4.27 4.06 28.11
N ALA A 136 -4.74 5.23 28.56
CA ALA A 136 -4.33 5.92 29.80
C ALA A 136 -2.80 6.16 29.90
N ARG A 137 -2.09 6.28 28.78
CA ARG A 137 -0.65 6.60 28.74
C ARG A 137 -0.45 8.11 28.61
N ALA A 138 -0.50 8.82 29.74
CA ALA A 138 -0.26 10.27 29.80
C ALA A 138 1.25 10.62 29.73
N GLY A 139 1.57 11.81 29.20
CA GLY A 139 2.91 12.43 29.35
C GLY A 139 4.01 11.95 28.39
N ARG A 140 3.67 11.29 27.27
CA ARG A 140 4.69 10.89 26.28
C ARG A 140 5.30 12.10 25.56
N LYS A 141 6.58 11.98 25.21
CA LYS A 141 7.29 12.95 24.35
C LYS A 141 6.60 13.04 22.98
N ASN A 142 6.69 14.23 22.37
CA ASN A 142 6.19 14.46 21.02
C ASN A 142 6.79 13.47 20.02
N VAL A 143 6.01 13.14 18.99
CA VAL A 143 6.44 12.27 17.89
C VAL A 143 7.67 12.89 17.23
N ILE A 144 8.74 12.10 17.12
CA ILE A 144 9.95 12.50 16.40
C ILE A 144 9.81 12.04 14.96
N TRP A 145 9.72 13.02 14.06
CA TRP A 145 9.71 12.84 12.62
C TRP A 145 11.16 12.83 12.10
N LYS A 146 11.53 11.78 11.35
CA LYS A 146 12.87 11.66 10.74
C LYS A 146 12.74 11.61 9.24
N THR A 147 13.47 12.49 8.55
CA THR A 147 13.63 12.44 7.10
C THR A 147 14.74 11.46 6.75
N LEU A 148 14.39 10.39 6.05
CA LEU A 148 15.34 9.38 5.57
C LEU A 148 15.81 9.78 4.17
N SER A 149 16.92 10.52 4.08
CA SER A 149 17.35 11.11 2.80
C SER A 149 17.94 10.10 1.81
N GLY A 150 18.18 8.85 2.21
CA GLY A 150 18.58 7.75 1.33
C GLY A 150 17.41 7.01 0.69
N THR A 151 16.20 7.54 0.80
CA THR A 151 14.99 6.99 0.17
C THR A 151 15.07 7.18 -1.35
N PRO A 152 14.93 6.12 -2.17
CA PRO A 152 14.89 6.20 -3.62
C PRO A 152 13.93 7.28 -4.13
N LYS A 153 14.41 8.11 -5.06
CA LYS A 153 13.66 9.22 -5.65
C LYS A 153 13.06 8.79 -6.98
N GLN A 154 11.76 8.98 -7.13
CA GLN A 154 11.10 8.77 -8.42
C GLN A 154 11.60 9.77 -9.47
N PRO A 155 11.65 9.36 -10.75
CA PRO A 155 12.14 10.23 -11.81
C PRO A 155 11.12 11.28 -12.27
N SER A 156 9.81 11.03 -12.13
CA SER A 156 8.75 11.94 -12.56
C SER A 156 7.61 12.03 -11.54
N ASN A 157 6.44 12.52 -11.95
CA ASN A 157 5.22 12.56 -11.13
C ASN A 157 4.32 11.32 -11.30
N VAL A 158 4.68 10.37 -12.17
CA VAL A 158 3.84 9.21 -12.50
C VAL A 158 4.12 8.02 -11.59
N GLU A 159 5.37 7.80 -11.17
CA GLU A 159 5.77 6.53 -10.56
C GLU A 159 5.44 6.42 -9.06
N CYS A 160 4.81 7.44 -8.47
CA CYS A 160 4.64 7.56 -7.03
C CYS A 160 3.92 6.36 -6.40
N GLY A 161 2.87 5.85 -7.04
CA GLY A 161 2.17 4.66 -6.57
C GLY A 161 3.05 3.40 -6.60
N TYR A 162 3.85 3.22 -7.66
CA TYR A 162 4.78 2.08 -7.77
C TYR A 162 5.90 2.16 -6.73
N TYR A 163 6.38 3.36 -6.43
CA TYR A 163 7.37 3.58 -5.37
C TYR A 163 6.76 3.24 -4.01
N VAL A 164 5.52 3.64 -3.73
CA VAL A 164 4.81 3.25 -2.51
C VAL A 164 4.68 1.72 -2.42
N MET A 165 4.30 1.04 -3.50
CA MET A 165 4.27 -0.43 -3.55
C MET A 165 5.65 -1.04 -3.22
N ARG A 166 6.71 -0.54 -3.87
CA ARG A 166 8.08 -1.01 -3.64
C ARG A 166 8.55 -0.77 -2.22
N PHE A 167 8.28 0.39 -1.64
CA PHE A 167 8.61 0.70 -0.25
C PHE A 167 7.90 -0.22 0.73
N MET A 168 6.60 -0.44 0.55
CA MET A 168 5.85 -1.37 1.41
C MET A 168 6.45 -2.78 1.34
N ARG A 169 6.81 -3.23 0.14
CA ARG A 169 7.48 -4.52 -0.06
C ARG A 169 8.84 -4.57 0.64
N ASP A 170 9.70 -3.57 0.46
CA ASP A 170 11.04 -3.54 1.06
C ASP A 170 10.98 -3.59 2.60
N ILE A 171 9.98 -2.93 3.20
CA ILE A 171 9.76 -2.96 4.65
C ILE A 171 9.30 -4.36 5.11
N ILE A 172 8.30 -4.94 4.42
CA ILE A 172 7.70 -6.22 4.82
C ILE A 172 8.65 -7.40 4.60
N MET A 173 9.43 -7.35 3.53
CA MET A 173 10.42 -8.38 3.20
C MET A 173 11.72 -8.24 3.99
N ASP A 174 11.83 -7.24 4.87
CA ASP A 174 12.94 -7.09 5.82
C ASP A 174 12.50 -7.52 7.22
N PRO A 175 12.84 -8.76 7.66
CA PRO A 175 12.45 -9.25 8.97
C PRO A 175 13.01 -8.43 10.14
N SER A 176 14.10 -7.69 9.91
CA SER A 176 14.71 -6.83 10.94
C SER A 176 13.95 -5.52 11.15
N LEU A 177 13.07 -5.14 10.22
CA LEU A 177 12.50 -3.80 10.11
C LEU A 177 13.56 -2.70 10.23
N GLY A 178 14.79 -2.98 9.78
CA GLY A 178 15.95 -2.08 9.85
C GLY A 178 15.95 -0.99 8.77
N PHE A 179 14.79 -0.72 8.15
CA PHE A 179 14.64 0.24 7.05
C PHE A 179 15.12 1.65 7.41
N GLU A 180 15.02 2.06 8.68
CA GLU A 180 15.54 3.33 9.16
C GLU A 180 17.04 3.48 8.89
N TYR A 181 17.81 2.40 9.09
CA TYR A 181 19.25 2.38 8.83
C TYR A 181 19.55 2.26 7.33
N LYS A 182 18.76 1.46 6.60
CA LYS A 182 18.93 1.28 5.15
C LYS A 182 18.75 2.59 4.38
N TYR A 183 17.74 3.36 4.73
CA TYR A 183 17.45 4.66 4.11
C TYR A 183 18.06 5.85 4.89
N ALA A 184 18.91 5.58 5.87
CA ALA A 184 19.68 6.62 6.54
C ALA A 184 20.60 7.33 5.54
N LYS A 185 21.02 8.56 5.88
CA LYS A 185 21.88 9.41 5.06
C LYS A 185 23.03 8.61 4.41
N GLY A 186 23.10 8.63 3.07
CA GLY A 186 24.36 8.38 2.35
C GLY A 186 24.53 7.09 1.56
N ASN A 187 23.49 6.38 1.10
CA ASN A 187 23.71 5.22 0.21
C ASN A 187 22.67 4.92 -0.89
N GLN A 188 21.67 5.78 -1.13
CA GLN A 188 20.76 5.60 -2.27
C GLN A 188 20.13 6.94 -2.68
N GLU A 189 20.76 7.62 -3.65
CA GLU A 189 20.12 8.69 -4.42
C GLU A 189 19.53 8.19 -5.74
N ALA A 190 19.82 6.94 -6.11
CA ALA A 190 19.31 6.35 -7.33
C ALA A 190 17.82 6.01 -7.18
N SER A 191 17.07 6.33 -8.22
CA SER A 191 15.75 5.78 -8.47
C SER A 191 15.77 4.26 -8.35
N TYR A 192 14.63 3.65 -7.99
CA TYR A 192 14.49 2.21 -8.12
C TYR A 192 14.75 1.81 -9.58
N PRO A 193 15.58 0.77 -9.83
CA PRO A 193 15.74 0.26 -11.18
C PRO A 193 14.41 -0.35 -11.65
N GLN A 194 14.17 -0.34 -12.96
CA GLN A 194 12.88 -0.78 -13.50
C GLN A 194 12.57 -2.23 -13.12
N GLU A 195 13.59 -3.08 -12.99
CA GLU A 195 13.47 -4.48 -12.57
C GLU A 195 12.86 -4.60 -11.16
N ALA A 196 13.21 -3.69 -10.24
CA ALA A 196 12.64 -3.68 -8.89
C ALA A 196 11.17 -3.23 -8.89
N ILE A 197 10.79 -2.36 -9.84
CA ILE A 197 9.40 -1.97 -10.07
C ILE A 197 8.63 -3.12 -10.76
N ASP A 198 9.24 -3.81 -11.71
CA ASP A 198 8.62 -4.94 -12.39
C ASP A 198 8.43 -6.15 -11.46
N GLU A 199 9.26 -6.31 -10.41
CA GLU A 199 8.99 -7.26 -9.32
C GLU A 199 7.62 -7.02 -8.67
N VAL A 200 7.33 -5.79 -8.22
CA VAL A 200 6.03 -5.50 -7.56
C VAL A 200 4.87 -5.63 -8.55
N ARG A 201 5.10 -5.31 -9.82
CA ARG A 201 4.09 -5.45 -10.88
C ARG A 201 3.79 -6.91 -11.21
N ASN A 202 4.79 -7.77 -11.22
CA ASN A 202 4.61 -9.21 -11.37
C ASN A 202 3.89 -9.82 -10.18
N GLU A 203 4.33 -9.52 -8.95
CA GLU A 203 3.68 -10.02 -7.73
C GLU A 203 2.19 -9.64 -7.69
N TRP A 204 1.88 -8.39 -8.03
CA TRP A 204 0.50 -7.92 -8.13
C TRP A 204 -0.29 -8.68 -9.20
N ALA A 205 0.27 -8.81 -10.42
CA ALA A 205 -0.42 -9.51 -11.52
C ALA A 205 -0.65 -10.99 -11.20
N GLU A 206 0.33 -11.65 -10.58
CA GLU A 206 0.21 -13.05 -10.15
C GLU A 206 -0.85 -13.22 -9.08
N PHE A 207 -0.90 -12.32 -8.09
CA PHE A 207 -1.95 -12.32 -7.08
C PHE A 207 -3.34 -12.15 -7.70
N VAL A 208 -3.52 -11.17 -8.60
CA VAL A 208 -4.78 -10.95 -9.32
C VAL A 208 -5.18 -12.21 -10.11
N PHE A 209 -4.23 -12.88 -10.75
CA PHE A 209 -4.51 -14.13 -11.45
C PHE A 209 -4.97 -15.27 -10.55
N GLN A 210 -4.45 -15.38 -9.33
CA GLN A 210 -4.92 -16.38 -8.39
C GLN A 210 -6.38 -16.13 -7.99
N ILE A 211 -6.77 -14.87 -7.84
CA ILE A 211 -8.17 -14.49 -7.54
C ILE A 211 -9.09 -14.78 -8.72
N ILE A 212 -8.66 -14.47 -9.96
CA ILE A 212 -9.41 -14.82 -11.18
C ILE A 212 -9.67 -16.34 -11.25
N LYS A 213 -8.66 -17.17 -10.97
CA LYS A 213 -8.78 -18.63 -10.98
C LYS A 213 -9.77 -19.19 -9.95
N GLN A 214 -10.11 -18.42 -8.92
CA GLN A 214 -11.11 -18.79 -7.92
C GLN A 214 -12.54 -18.46 -8.38
N GLY A 215 -12.72 -17.90 -9.58
CA GLY A 215 -14.02 -17.54 -10.14
C GLY A 215 -14.52 -16.17 -9.70
N ASN A 216 -13.65 -15.32 -9.16
CA ASN A 216 -14.00 -13.99 -8.66
C ASN A 216 -13.86 -12.93 -9.79
N TYR A 217 -14.69 -13.02 -10.83
CA TYR A 217 -14.78 -12.05 -11.94
C TYR A 217 -16.09 -12.15 -12.74
#